data_AF-A0A944TTH9-F1
#
_entry.id   AF-A0A944TTH9-F1
#
_cell.length_a   1.000
_cell.length_b   1.000
_cell.length_c   1.000
_cell.angle_alpha   90.00
_cell.angle_beta   90.00
_cell.angle_gamma   90.00
#
_symmetry.space_group_name_H-M   'P 1'
#
loop_
_entity.id
_entity.type
_entity.pdbx_description
1 polymer ?
#
loop_
_entity_poly.entity_id
_entity_poly.type
_entity_poly.pdbx_seq_one_letter_code
_entity_poly.pdbx_strand_id
1 'polypeptide(L)'
;MNNKLIPCYFFLTFFLLLGSSTTFAKLKKHEIGRPRYEMFPLIEACKFSGLKHMLLAEKKDTLTIDCMGTDLSVMNFCQKKYPAATDLLRGYIEKTNKYVICERGQTVHVSVICDKRDQHFCKKEKWGCQKIGKAYARDLRVSHSSILTNSGVQNINCYFTGELKTSQDDLKNL
;
A
#
# COMPACT_ATOMS: atom_id res chain seq x y z
N MET A 1 -40.46 35.70 -33.55
CA MET A 1 -39.01 35.48 -33.33
C MET A 1 -38.72 35.59 -31.85
N ASN A 2 -38.62 34.47 -31.12
CA ASN A 2 -38.23 34.48 -29.71
C ASN A 2 -37.07 33.50 -29.52
N ASN A 3 -35.85 34.06 -29.51
CA ASN A 3 -34.62 33.36 -29.16
C ASN A 3 -34.63 33.01 -27.67
N LYS A 4 -34.75 31.73 -27.34
CA LYS A 4 -34.43 31.23 -25.99
C LYS A 4 -32.96 30.81 -25.97
N LEU A 5 -32.10 31.70 -25.49
CA LEU A 5 -30.76 31.33 -25.01
C LEU A 5 -30.93 30.47 -23.76
N ILE A 6 -30.75 29.16 -23.91
CA ILE A 6 -30.69 28.19 -22.81
C ILE A 6 -29.29 28.29 -22.17
N PRO A 7 -29.17 28.42 -20.84
CA PRO A 7 -27.91 28.74 -20.19
C PRO A 7 -27.00 27.51 -20.11
N CYS A 8 -25.90 27.55 -20.88
CA CYS A 8 -24.85 26.54 -20.93
C CYS A 8 -24.16 26.27 -19.56
N TYR A 9 -24.42 27.12 -18.55
CA TYR A 9 -23.84 27.04 -17.22
C TYR A 9 -24.32 25.84 -16.39
N PHE A 10 -25.52 25.31 -16.65
CA PHE A 10 -26.10 24.24 -15.82
C PHE A 10 -25.48 22.86 -16.10
N PHE A 11 -24.89 22.66 -17.28
CA PHE A 11 -24.24 21.39 -17.63
C PHE A 11 -22.81 21.28 -17.08
N LEU A 12 -22.12 22.41 -16.85
CA LEU A 12 -20.73 22.44 -16.41
C LEU A 12 -20.57 22.13 -14.92
N THR A 13 -21.58 22.44 -14.10
CA THR A 13 -21.59 22.15 -12.65
C THR A 13 -21.91 20.68 -12.35
N PHE A 14 -22.67 19.99 -13.20
CA PHE A 14 -23.00 18.57 -13.00
C PHE A 14 -21.80 17.64 -13.23
N PHE A 15 -20.89 18.00 -14.15
CA PHE A 15 -19.71 17.19 -14.46
C PHE A 15 -18.61 17.25 -13.38
N LEU A 16 -18.54 18.33 -12.60
CA LEU A 16 -17.55 18.50 -11.52
C LEU A 16 -17.86 17.69 -10.25
N LEU A 17 -19.10 17.21 -10.08
CA LEU A 17 -19.52 16.41 -8.91
C LEU A 17 -19.35 14.90 -9.09
N LEU A 18 -19.08 14.42 -10.30
CA LEU A 18 -18.96 12.98 -10.60
C LEU A 18 -17.51 12.47 -10.56
N GLY A 19 -16.53 13.36 -10.52
CA GLY A 19 -15.13 13.01 -10.52
C GLY A 19 -14.50 13.16 -9.14
N SER A 20 -14.64 12.16 -8.26
CA SER A 20 -13.64 11.78 -7.24
C SER A 20 -14.22 10.78 -6.23
N SER A 21 -14.00 9.49 -6.45
CA SER A 21 -14.15 8.50 -5.38
C SER A 21 -13.12 7.38 -5.56
N THR A 22 -11.84 7.74 -5.60
CA THR A 22 -10.74 6.78 -5.40
C THR A 22 -10.67 6.45 -3.92
N THR A 23 -11.40 5.42 -3.51
CA THR A 23 -11.48 5.01 -2.12
C THR A 23 -10.81 3.64 -2.00
N PHE A 24 -9.89 3.48 -1.04
CA PHE A 24 -9.09 2.27 -0.90
C PHE A 24 -9.91 1.12 -0.33
N ALA A 25 -9.46 -0.11 -0.59
CA ALA A 25 -10.12 -1.28 -0.09
C ALA A 25 -10.25 -1.29 1.43
N LYS A 26 -11.39 -1.70 2.00
CA LYS A 26 -11.56 -1.70 3.46
C LYS A 26 -10.77 -2.84 4.09
N LEU A 27 -9.54 -2.52 4.52
CA LEU A 27 -8.65 -3.39 5.26
C LEU A 27 -9.29 -3.78 6.60
N LYS A 28 -9.60 -5.06 6.78
CA LYS A 28 -10.16 -5.61 8.02
C LYS A 28 -9.07 -6.04 8.99
N LYS A 29 -7.99 -6.63 8.46
CA LYS A 29 -6.93 -7.23 9.25
C LYS A 29 -5.58 -7.05 8.56
N HIS A 30 -4.55 -6.76 9.34
CA HIS A 30 -3.17 -6.65 8.90
C HIS A 30 -2.23 -7.06 10.04
N GLU A 31 -1.82 -8.32 10.04
CA GLU A 31 -0.93 -8.88 11.06
C GLU A 31 0.40 -9.28 10.42
N ILE A 32 1.51 -8.91 11.05
CA ILE A 32 2.85 -9.21 10.55
C ILE A 32 3.53 -10.16 11.53
N GLY A 33 4.09 -11.25 11.00
CA GLY A 33 4.95 -12.12 11.78
C GLY A 33 6.38 -11.59 11.83
N ARG A 34 6.89 -11.44 13.06
CA ARG A 34 8.22 -10.88 13.37
C ARG A 34 8.42 -9.48 12.75
N PRO A 35 7.58 -8.50 13.12
CA PRO A 35 7.63 -7.18 12.50
C PRO A 35 8.90 -6.43 12.87
N ARG A 36 9.43 -5.66 11.91
CA ARG A 36 10.48 -4.66 12.14
C ARG A 36 10.05 -3.35 11.48
N TYR A 37 10.15 -2.26 12.23
CA TYR A 37 9.76 -0.93 11.80
C TYR A 37 10.96 -0.01 11.85
N GLU A 38 11.39 0.45 10.69
CA GLU A 38 12.51 1.39 10.56
C GLU A 38 11.92 2.76 10.26
N MET A 39 12.19 3.73 11.13
CA MET A 39 11.57 5.05 11.10
C MET A 39 12.57 6.12 10.69
N PHE A 40 12.22 6.93 9.68
CA PHE A 40 13.10 7.98 9.14
C PHE A 40 12.36 9.31 9.05
N PRO A 41 12.93 10.43 9.50
CA PRO A 41 12.36 11.76 9.24
C PRO A 41 12.23 12.01 7.74
N LEU A 42 11.17 12.73 7.30
CA LEU A 42 10.98 13.03 5.88
C LEU A 42 12.21 13.69 5.23
N ILE A 43 12.85 14.62 5.96
CA ILE A 43 14.05 15.33 5.49
C ILE A 43 15.21 14.35 5.23
N GLU A 44 15.36 13.31 6.05
CA GLU A 44 16.39 12.28 5.81
C GLU A 44 16.10 11.51 4.52
N ALA A 45 14.84 11.13 4.29
CA ALA A 45 14.45 10.43 3.07
C ALA A 45 14.70 11.25 1.80
N CYS A 46 14.40 12.55 1.84
CA CYS A 46 14.72 13.48 0.75
C CYS A 46 16.23 13.57 0.52
N LYS A 47 17.02 13.79 1.57
CA LYS A 47 18.50 13.91 1.49
C LYS A 47 19.14 12.63 0.95
N PHE A 48 18.73 11.46 1.45
CA PHE A 48 19.21 10.16 0.99
C PHE A 48 18.92 9.94 -0.50
N SER A 49 17.83 10.52 -1.01
CA SER A 49 17.46 10.44 -2.42
C SER A 49 18.23 11.40 -3.33
N GLY A 50 19.24 12.11 -2.79
CA GLY A 50 20.13 13.00 -3.55
C GLY A 50 19.65 14.45 -3.63
N LEU A 51 18.54 14.79 -2.97
CA LEU A 51 18.01 16.16 -2.96
C LEU A 51 18.79 16.99 -1.93
N LYS A 52 19.70 17.82 -2.43
CA LYS A 52 20.58 18.68 -1.62
C LYS A 52 19.85 19.96 -1.17
N HIS A 53 20.34 20.56 -0.08
CA HIS A 53 19.84 21.83 0.47
C HIS A 53 18.34 21.83 0.85
N MET A 54 17.78 20.66 1.14
CA MET A 54 16.39 20.52 1.59
C MET A 54 16.24 21.08 3.00
N LEU A 55 15.52 22.21 3.10
CA LEU A 55 15.15 22.84 4.38
C LEU A 55 13.81 22.32 4.90
N LEU A 56 12.93 21.90 3.99
CA LEU A 56 11.58 21.46 4.29
C LEU A 56 11.29 20.15 3.55
N ALA A 57 10.54 19.27 4.20
CA ALA A 57 9.98 18.08 3.60
C ALA A 57 8.61 17.85 4.19
N GLU A 58 7.64 17.59 3.33
CA GLU A 58 6.24 17.51 3.71
C GLU A 58 5.61 16.21 3.24
N LYS A 59 4.57 15.81 3.96
CA LYS A 59 3.76 14.67 3.57
C LYS A 59 2.77 15.14 2.50
N LYS A 60 2.94 14.67 1.25
CA LYS A 60 1.95 14.90 0.19
C LYS A 60 0.77 13.95 0.32
N ASP A 61 1.06 12.66 0.51
CA ASP A 61 0.08 11.62 0.80
C ASP A 61 0.71 10.52 1.68
N THR A 62 0.07 9.37 1.85
CA THR A 62 0.60 8.26 2.68
C THR A 62 1.81 7.53 2.08
N LEU A 63 2.07 7.68 0.79
CA LEU A 63 3.09 6.97 0.01
C LEU A 63 4.06 7.93 -0.70
N THR A 64 3.81 9.24 -0.63
CA THR A 64 4.59 10.28 -1.31
C THR A 64 5.01 11.38 -0.35
N ILE A 65 6.29 11.74 -0.41
CA ILE A 65 6.89 12.89 0.28
C ILE A 65 7.07 14.00 -0.76
N ASP A 66 6.69 15.23 -0.40
CA ASP A 66 7.08 16.42 -1.13
C ASP A 66 8.40 16.96 -0.56
N CYS A 67 9.45 16.91 -1.38
CA CYS A 67 10.78 17.42 -1.09
C CYS A 67 10.99 18.75 -1.83
N MET A 68 10.31 19.82 -1.40
CA MET A 68 10.37 21.18 -1.98
C MET A 68 10.01 21.24 -3.48
N GLY A 69 8.88 20.65 -3.85
CA GLY A 69 8.37 20.59 -5.22
C GLY A 69 8.82 19.35 -6.00
N THR A 70 9.64 18.48 -5.40
CA THR A 70 10.00 17.18 -5.98
C THR A 70 9.31 16.06 -5.22
N ASP A 71 8.48 15.28 -5.92
CA ASP A 71 7.81 14.13 -5.35
C ASP A 71 8.76 12.94 -5.19
N LEU A 72 8.83 12.40 -3.98
CA LEU A 72 9.58 11.19 -3.65
C LEU A 72 8.64 10.08 -3.20
N SER A 73 8.68 8.94 -3.90
CA SER A 73 7.99 7.72 -3.47
C SER A 73 8.67 7.12 -2.24
N VAL A 74 7.89 6.92 -1.18
CA VAL A 74 8.32 6.32 0.09
C VAL A 74 8.84 4.90 -0.13
N MET A 75 8.13 4.13 -0.95
CA MET A 75 8.53 2.77 -1.27
C MET A 75 9.89 2.74 -1.98
N ASN A 76 10.14 3.64 -2.93
CA ASN A 76 11.44 3.73 -3.61
C ASN A 76 12.57 4.08 -2.63
N PHE A 77 12.32 4.98 -1.69
CA PHE A 77 13.26 5.27 -0.61
C PHE A 77 13.58 4.01 0.21
N CYS A 78 12.57 3.29 0.70
CA CYS A 78 12.77 2.09 1.50
C CYS A 78 13.57 1.00 0.76
N GLN A 79 13.30 0.80 -0.53
CA GLN A 79 14.07 -0.14 -1.35
C GLN A 79 15.53 0.25 -1.51
N LYS A 80 15.80 1.54 -1.76
CA LYS A 80 17.18 2.03 -1.88
C LYS A 80 17.92 1.96 -0.53
N LYS A 81 17.21 2.16 0.58
CA LYS A 81 17.76 2.01 1.95
C LYS A 81 18.10 0.55 2.26
N TYR A 82 17.32 -0.40 1.73
CA TYR A 82 17.46 -1.84 1.98
C TYR A 82 17.46 -2.67 0.68
N PRO A 83 18.47 -2.52 -0.19
CA PRO A 83 18.45 -3.14 -1.53
C PRO A 83 18.55 -4.67 -1.51
N ALA A 84 19.08 -5.25 -0.43
CA ALA A 84 19.23 -6.70 -0.25
C ALA A 84 18.19 -7.32 0.71
N ALA A 85 17.25 -6.52 1.22
CA ALA A 85 16.20 -7.05 2.08
C ALA A 85 15.20 -7.87 1.25
N THR A 86 14.89 -9.08 1.70
CA THR A 86 13.86 -9.96 1.11
C THR A 86 12.57 -9.97 1.94
N ASP A 87 12.51 -9.12 2.95
CA ASP A 87 11.45 -9.05 3.95
C ASP A 87 10.84 -7.65 4.02
N LEU A 88 11.05 -6.79 3.00
CA LEU A 88 10.41 -5.49 2.92
C LEU A 88 8.95 -5.67 2.47
N LEU A 89 8.02 -5.26 3.33
CA LEU A 89 6.59 -5.44 3.11
C LEU A 89 6.01 -4.23 2.38
N ARG A 90 6.22 -3.03 2.94
CA ARG A 90 5.79 -1.75 2.37
C ARG A 90 6.52 -0.57 3.01
N GLY A 91 6.43 0.57 2.33
CA GLY A 91 6.80 1.87 2.88
C GLY A 91 5.59 2.79 2.98
N TYR A 92 5.42 3.50 4.09
CA TYR A 92 4.35 4.51 4.25
C TYR A 92 4.75 5.63 5.20
N ILE A 93 4.02 6.74 5.18
CA ILE A 93 4.21 7.88 6.08
C ILE A 93 3.22 7.78 7.23
N GLU A 94 3.72 7.70 8.46
CA GLU A 94 2.89 7.70 9.66
C GLU A 94 2.05 8.99 9.73
N LYS A 95 0.78 8.85 10.12
CA LYS A 95 -0.17 9.99 10.14
C LYS A 95 0.23 11.07 11.14
N THR A 96 0.78 10.68 12.29
CA THR A 96 0.99 11.58 13.43
C THR A 96 2.36 12.24 13.41
N ASN A 97 3.43 11.45 13.26
CA ASN A 97 4.77 11.94 13.57
C ASN A 97 5.61 12.35 12.34
N LYS A 98 5.03 12.33 11.13
CA LYS A 98 5.73 12.63 9.87
C LYS A 98 7.02 11.81 9.68
N TYR A 99 7.02 10.53 10.07
CA TYR A 99 8.12 9.61 9.75
C TYR A 99 7.74 8.74 8.56
N VAL A 100 8.72 8.51 7.70
CA VAL A 100 8.72 7.38 6.77
C VAL A 100 8.93 6.11 7.58
N ILE A 101 8.04 5.14 7.41
CA ILE A 101 8.15 3.81 7.98
C ILE A 101 8.47 2.84 6.86
N CYS A 102 9.60 2.16 6.97
CA CYS A 102 9.89 0.97 6.17
C CYS A 102 9.50 -0.26 6.99
N GLU A 103 8.35 -0.83 6.67
CA GLU A 103 7.77 -1.97 7.37
C GLU A 103 8.33 -3.27 6.79
N ARG A 104 8.90 -4.11 7.66
CA ARG A 104 9.52 -5.38 7.30
C ARG A 104 8.94 -6.53 8.12
N GLY A 105 8.97 -7.73 7.57
CA GLY A 105 8.48 -8.93 8.24
C GLY A 105 8.60 -10.18 7.37
N GLN A 106 8.58 -11.34 8.02
CA GLN A 106 8.76 -12.63 7.33
C GLN A 106 7.44 -13.20 6.80
N THR A 107 6.34 -12.83 7.44
CA THR A 107 4.98 -13.23 7.06
C THR A 107 4.03 -12.07 7.26
N VAL A 108 2.96 -12.01 6.47
CA VAL A 108 1.87 -11.07 6.69
C VAL A 108 0.53 -11.72 6.37
N HIS A 109 -0.46 -11.46 7.21
CA HIS A 109 -1.85 -11.85 7.00
C HIS A 109 -2.69 -10.58 6.79
N VAL A 110 -3.27 -10.50 5.61
CA VAL A 110 -4.12 -9.39 5.19
C VAL A 110 -5.54 -9.90 4.96
N SER A 111 -6.52 -9.32 5.63
CA SER A 111 -7.94 -9.57 5.37
C SER A 111 -8.59 -8.29 4.86
N VAL A 112 -9.31 -8.39 3.74
CA VAL A 112 -9.99 -7.26 3.10
C VAL A 112 -11.47 -7.59 2.97
N ILE A 113 -12.31 -6.63 3.33
CA ILE A 113 -13.76 -6.73 3.13
C ILE A 113 -14.07 -6.47 1.66
N CYS A 114 -14.80 -7.38 1.02
CA CYS A 114 -15.19 -7.29 -0.37
C CYS A 114 -16.46 -6.45 -0.50
N ASP A 115 -16.36 -5.15 -0.31
CA ASP A 115 -17.50 -4.24 -0.59
C ASP A 115 -17.69 -4.02 -2.11
N LYS A 116 -18.66 -3.20 -2.50
CA LYS A 116 -18.97 -2.94 -3.93
C LYS A 116 -17.73 -2.54 -4.75
N ARG A 117 -16.75 -1.86 -4.14
CA ARG A 117 -15.53 -1.42 -4.82
C ARG A 117 -14.52 -2.56 -4.93
N ASP A 118 -14.37 -3.33 -3.87
CA ASP A 118 -13.34 -4.36 -3.73
C ASP A 118 -13.79 -5.74 -4.19
N GLN A 119 -15.06 -5.87 -4.60
CA GLN A 119 -15.67 -7.12 -5.03
C GLN A 119 -14.86 -7.83 -6.12
N HIS A 120 -14.12 -7.09 -6.95
CA HIS A 120 -13.26 -7.64 -7.98
C HIS A 120 -12.10 -8.49 -7.42
N PHE A 121 -11.56 -8.19 -6.24
CA PHE A 121 -10.55 -9.03 -5.59
C PHE A 121 -11.11 -10.38 -5.15
N CYS A 122 -12.40 -10.44 -4.85
CA CYS A 122 -13.07 -11.59 -4.27
C CYS A 122 -13.79 -12.46 -5.31
N LYS A 123 -13.54 -12.20 -6.60
CA LYS A 123 -13.95 -13.09 -7.71
C LYS A 123 -12.98 -14.26 -7.91
N LYS A 124 -11.69 -13.99 -7.72
CA LYS A 124 -10.60 -14.95 -7.93
C LYS A 124 -9.58 -14.78 -6.83
N GLU A 125 -9.67 -15.66 -5.84
CA GLU A 125 -8.91 -15.61 -4.60
C GLU A 125 -7.39 -15.40 -4.79
N LYS A 126 -6.71 -16.29 -5.52
CA LYS A 126 -5.27 -16.19 -5.77
C LYS A 126 -4.88 -14.88 -6.46
N TRP A 127 -5.67 -14.46 -7.44
CA TRP A 127 -5.44 -13.21 -8.17
C TRP A 127 -5.67 -11.98 -7.28
N GLY A 128 -6.72 -12.00 -6.45
CA GLY A 128 -7.01 -10.95 -5.49
C GLY A 128 -5.87 -10.78 -4.49
N CYS A 129 -5.39 -11.88 -3.93
CA CYS A 129 -4.24 -11.84 -3.02
C CYS A 129 -2.94 -11.40 -3.70
N GLN A 130 -2.71 -11.76 -4.96
CA GLN A 130 -1.57 -11.22 -5.72
C GLN A 130 -1.66 -9.70 -5.89
N LYS A 131 -2.86 -9.14 -6.10
CA LYS A 131 -3.05 -7.68 -6.20
C LYS A 131 -2.89 -6.99 -4.86
N ILE A 132 -3.48 -7.54 -3.80
CA ILE A 132 -3.34 -7.03 -2.42
C ILE A 132 -1.87 -7.08 -1.98
N GLY A 133 -1.15 -8.16 -2.32
CA GLY A 133 0.26 -8.34 -1.99
C GLY A 133 1.16 -7.22 -2.51
N LYS A 134 0.83 -6.60 -3.65
CA LYS A 134 1.61 -5.46 -4.17
C LYS A 134 1.62 -4.25 -3.24
N ALA A 135 0.61 -4.11 -2.37
CA ALA A 135 0.48 -2.99 -1.44
C ALA A 135 0.96 -3.32 -0.02
N TYR A 136 0.87 -4.59 0.40
CA TYR A 136 1.09 -4.98 1.80
C TYR A 136 2.18 -6.04 2.02
N ALA A 137 2.64 -6.70 0.96
CA ALA A 137 3.49 -7.88 1.06
C ALA A 137 4.45 -7.97 -0.13
N ARG A 138 5.11 -6.85 -0.48
CA ARG A 138 5.80 -6.69 -1.77
C ARG A 138 6.77 -7.83 -2.10
N ASP A 139 7.64 -8.17 -1.16
CA ASP A 139 8.70 -9.15 -1.37
C ASP A 139 8.29 -10.57 -0.94
N LEU A 140 7.05 -10.73 -0.45
CA LEU A 140 6.52 -12.01 -0.01
C LEU A 140 5.61 -12.63 -1.07
N ARG A 141 5.51 -13.96 -1.06
CA ARG A 141 4.63 -14.72 -1.96
C ARG A 141 3.36 -15.14 -1.26
N VAL A 142 2.27 -15.24 -2.02
CA VAL A 142 1.01 -15.81 -1.53
C VAL A 142 1.25 -17.27 -1.19
N SER A 143 1.14 -17.61 0.09
CA SER A 143 1.27 -18.97 0.62
C SER A 143 -0.10 -19.65 0.69
N HIS A 144 -1.10 -18.91 1.14
CA HIS A 144 -2.47 -19.36 1.25
C HIS A 144 -3.41 -18.18 0.99
N SER A 145 -4.56 -18.50 0.45
CA SER A 145 -5.62 -17.54 0.26
C SER A 145 -6.96 -18.22 0.55
N SER A 146 -7.96 -17.44 0.94
CA SER A 146 -9.32 -17.94 1.15
C SER A 146 -10.34 -16.81 1.01
N ILE A 147 -11.55 -17.16 0.61
CA ILE A 147 -12.70 -16.26 0.62
C ILE A 147 -13.72 -16.79 1.63
N LEU A 148 -14.11 -15.94 2.59
CA LEU A 148 -15.08 -16.28 3.62
C LEU A 148 -16.25 -15.31 3.59
N THR A 149 -17.47 -15.85 3.63
CA THR A 149 -18.70 -15.06 3.69
C THR A 149 -19.31 -15.20 5.08
N ASN A 150 -19.30 -14.12 5.85
CA ASN A 150 -19.89 -14.08 7.19
C ASN A 150 -21.03 -13.06 7.19
N SER A 151 -22.24 -13.49 7.55
CA SER A 151 -23.43 -12.63 7.64
C SER A 151 -23.69 -11.83 6.36
N GLY A 152 -23.50 -12.46 5.19
CA GLY A 152 -23.67 -11.83 3.88
C GLY A 152 -22.51 -10.93 3.43
N VAL A 153 -21.46 -10.76 4.25
CA VAL A 153 -20.27 -9.96 3.91
C VAL A 153 -19.13 -10.89 3.52
N GLN A 154 -18.71 -10.81 2.26
CA GLN A 154 -17.56 -11.55 1.75
C GLN A 154 -16.25 -10.87 2.16
N ASN A 155 -15.25 -11.65 2.55
CA ASN A 155 -13.90 -11.20 2.88
C ASN A 155 -12.90 -12.09 2.16
N ILE A 156 -11.82 -11.51 1.65
CA ILE A 156 -10.66 -12.25 1.17
C ILE A 156 -9.56 -12.21 2.22
N ASN A 157 -9.00 -13.37 2.55
CA ASN A 157 -7.88 -13.52 3.45
C ASN A 157 -6.66 -13.97 2.66
N CYS A 158 -5.56 -13.27 2.83
CA CYS A 158 -4.33 -13.47 2.10
C CYS A 158 -3.19 -13.66 3.08
N TYR A 159 -2.51 -14.79 2.99
CA TYR A 159 -1.37 -15.15 3.81
C TYR A 159 -0.14 -15.14 2.94
N PHE A 160 0.84 -14.33 3.30
CA PHE A 160 2.08 -14.19 2.56
C PHE A 160 3.26 -14.62 3.42
N THR A 161 4.21 -15.30 2.79
CA THR A 161 5.45 -15.75 3.43
C THR A 161 6.63 -15.48 2.50
N GLY A 162 7.81 -15.27 3.08
CA GLY A 162 9.05 -15.29 2.31
C GLY A 162 9.29 -16.69 1.71
N GLU A 163 10.15 -16.77 0.70
CA GLU A 163 10.74 -18.06 0.36
C GLU A 163 11.51 -18.54 1.58
N LEU A 164 11.10 -19.68 2.15
CA LEU A 164 11.98 -20.43 3.02
C LEU A 164 13.18 -20.78 2.15
N LYS A 165 14.34 -20.14 2.41
CA LYS A 165 15.59 -20.84 2.15
C LYS A 165 15.47 -22.08 3.01
N THR A 166 15.07 -23.20 2.43
CA THR A 166 15.17 -24.49 3.09
C THR A 166 16.61 -24.59 3.51
N SER A 167 16.83 -24.39 4.80
CA SER A 167 18.01 -24.84 5.50
C SER A 167 18.02 -26.35 5.33
N GLN A 168 18.61 -26.80 4.22
CA GLN A 168 18.98 -28.17 3.97
C GLN A 168 20.16 -28.59 4.88
N ASP A 169 20.59 -27.68 5.78
CA ASP A 169 21.58 -27.87 6.82
C ASP A 169 20.96 -28.28 8.18
N ASP A 170 19.68 -28.03 8.44
CA ASP A 170 19.03 -28.43 9.71
C ASP A 170 18.58 -29.90 9.73
N LEU A 171 18.57 -30.59 8.59
CA LEU A 171 18.24 -32.02 8.48
C LEU A 171 19.48 -32.93 8.46
N LYS A 172 20.69 -32.39 8.62
CA LYS A 172 21.93 -33.17 8.78
C LYS A 172 22.39 -33.35 10.23
N ASN A 173 21.66 -32.75 11.19
CA ASN A 173 22.00 -32.83 12.62
C ASN A 173 20.87 -33.45 13.47
N LEU A 174 20.03 -34.30 12.86
CA LEU A 174 19.13 -35.21 13.57
C LEU A 174 19.47 -36.66 13.22
#